data_AF-A0AAU2W9W9-F1
#
_entry.id   AF-A0AAU2W9W9-F1
#
_cell.length_a   1.000
_cell.length_b   1.000
_cell.length_c   1.000
_cell.angle_alpha   90.00
_cell.angle_beta   90.00
_cell.angle_gamma   90.00
#
_symmetry.space_group_name_H-M   'P 1'
#
loop_
_entity.id
_entity.type
_entity.pdbx_description
1 polymer ?
#
loop_
_entity_poly.entity_id
_entity_poly.type
_entity_poly.pdbx_seq_one_letter_code
_entity_poly.pdbx_strand_id
1 'polypeptide(L)'
;MPSAEGVRDLLVPHLMGRLDDGSAELDVAGFRVVEHGRRFTVELELTAYGQRWRVRLESDSSEMAIFDGQPPHHLVRSVASAFRIRLFEWWHMKDSERQLARLGERIK
;
A
#
# COMPACT_ATOMS: atom_id res chain seq x y z
N MET A 1 -4.91 -14.53 -14.34
CA MET A 1 -4.13 -13.72 -13.40
C MET A 1 -4.32 -12.27 -13.77
N PRO A 2 -4.68 -11.41 -12.82
CA PRO A 2 -4.62 -9.96 -13.01
C PRO A 2 -3.20 -9.56 -13.39
N SER A 3 -3.05 -8.46 -14.11
CA SER A 3 -1.75 -7.83 -14.35
C SER A 3 -1.47 -6.78 -13.29
N ALA A 4 -0.19 -6.48 -13.07
CA ALA A 4 0.25 -5.51 -12.08
C ALA A 4 -0.37 -4.14 -12.37
N GLU A 5 -0.50 -3.79 -13.65
CA GLU A 5 -1.16 -2.57 -14.12
C GLU A 5 -2.66 -2.57 -13.80
N GLY A 6 -3.36 -3.69 -14.00
CA GLY A 6 -4.79 -3.80 -13.66
C GLY A 6 -5.05 -3.66 -12.16
N VAL A 7 -4.27 -4.34 -11.32
CA VAL A 7 -4.35 -4.17 -9.85
C VAL A 7 -4.02 -2.73 -9.46
N ARG A 8 -3.00 -2.14 -10.11
CA ARG A 8 -2.59 -0.76 -9.85
C ARG A 8 -3.72 0.21 -10.12
N ASP A 9 -4.32 0.15 -11.30
CA ASP A 9 -5.34 1.10 -11.74
C ASP A 9 -6.60 1.05 -10.86
N LEU A 10 -6.90 -0.13 -10.30
CA LEU A 10 -8.00 -0.31 -9.35
C LEU A 10 -7.70 0.23 -7.94
N LEU A 11 -6.44 0.16 -7.49
CA LEU A 11 -6.04 0.60 -6.14
C LEU A 11 -5.65 2.08 -6.07
N VAL A 12 -5.11 2.65 -7.15
CA VAL A 12 -4.69 4.06 -7.24
C VAL A 12 -5.75 5.04 -6.71
N PRO A 13 -7.04 4.96 -7.09
CA PRO A 13 -8.06 5.88 -6.63
C PRO A 13 -8.30 5.88 -5.11
N HIS A 14 -7.79 4.87 -4.40
CA HIS A 14 -8.02 4.68 -2.98
C HIS A 14 -6.77 4.87 -2.11
N LEU A 15 -5.58 4.80 -2.72
CA LEU A 15 -4.29 4.80 -2.03
C LEU A 15 -3.39 6.00 -2.39
N MET A 16 -3.71 6.76 -3.43
CA MET A 16 -2.99 7.98 -3.80
C MET A 16 -3.55 9.23 -3.11
N GLY A 17 -2.69 10.23 -2.93
CA GLY A 17 -3.03 11.52 -2.31
C GLY A 17 -2.97 11.49 -0.79
N ARG A 18 -3.67 12.44 -0.16
CA ARG A 18 -3.67 12.62 1.29
C ARG A 18 -4.45 11.52 2.01
N LEU A 19 -3.76 10.81 2.89
CA LEU A 19 -4.31 9.83 3.82
C LEU A 19 -4.14 10.35 5.24
N ASP A 20 -5.17 10.18 6.06
CA ASP A 20 -5.22 10.63 7.45
C ASP A 20 -5.91 9.55 8.31
N ASP A 21 -5.33 9.23 9.46
CA ASP A 21 -5.87 8.31 10.48
C ASP A 21 -6.20 9.01 11.81
N GLY A 22 -6.10 10.34 11.87
CA GLY A 22 -6.28 11.18 13.05
C GLY A 22 -5.02 11.40 13.88
N SER A 23 -3.96 10.61 13.68
CA SER A 23 -2.69 10.71 14.40
C SER A 23 -1.52 11.08 13.49
N ALA A 24 -1.57 10.69 12.22
CA ALA A 24 -0.59 11.01 11.20
C ALA A 24 -1.26 11.37 9.87
N GLU A 25 -0.60 12.26 9.13
CA GLU A 25 -0.96 12.61 7.76
C GLU A 25 0.15 12.17 6.81
N LEU A 26 -0.22 11.35 5.82
CA LEU A 26 0.68 10.82 4.82
C LEU A 26 0.18 11.27 3.44
N ASP A 27 1.04 11.94 2.67
CA ASP A 27 0.73 12.28 1.28
C ASP A 27 1.39 11.27 0.34
N VAL A 28 0.60 10.42 -0.31
CA VAL A 28 1.09 9.39 -1.23
C VAL A 28 1.21 9.97 -2.64
N ALA A 29 2.44 10.11 -3.12
CA ALA A 29 2.79 10.71 -4.40
C ALA A 29 3.24 9.70 -5.46
N GLY A 30 3.62 8.50 -5.05
CA GLY A 30 4.02 7.42 -5.96
C GLY A 30 3.39 6.10 -5.57
N PHE A 31 2.99 5.32 -6.56
CA PHE A 31 2.35 4.02 -6.34
C PHE A 31 2.68 3.04 -7.46
N ARG A 32 3.21 1.88 -7.06
CA ARG A 32 3.56 0.77 -7.96
C ARG A 32 3.08 -0.55 -7.38
N VAL A 33 2.64 -1.45 -8.26
CA VAL A 33 2.38 -2.85 -7.93
C VAL A 33 3.49 -3.71 -8.54
N VAL A 34 4.01 -4.66 -7.77
CA VAL A 34 5.00 -5.66 -8.21
C VAL A 34 4.41 -7.04 -7.97
N GLU A 35 4.28 -7.84 -9.02
CA GLU A 35 3.69 -9.19 -8.92
C GLU A 35 4.73 -10.25 -8.53
N HIS A 36 4.27 -11.18 -7.70
CA HIS A 36 5.03 -12.32 -7.21
C HIS A 36 4.20 -13.61 -7.31
N GLY A 37 3.73 -13.93 -8.52
CA GLY A 37 2.92 -15.12 -8.78
C GLY A 37 1.53 -15.03 -8.11
N ARG A 38 1.38 -15.59 -6.90
CA ARG A 38 0.10 -15.63 -6.15
C ARG A 38 -0.06 -14.48 -5.15
N ARG A 39 0.86 -13.52 -5.16
CA ARG A 39 0.85 -12.32 -4.31
C ARG A 39 1.32 -11.13 -5.13
N PHE A 40 1.11 -9.95 -4.61
CA PHE A 40 1.74 -8.73 -5.12
C PHE A 40 2.26 -7.89 -3.96
N THR A 41 3.22 -7.02 -4.24
CA THR A 41 3.68 -5.99 -3.32
C THR A 41 3.22 -4.65 -3.85
N VAL A 42 2.61 -3.83 -2.99
CA VAL A 42 2.41 -2.41 -3.29
C VAL A 42 3.56 -1.61 -2.70
N GLU A 43 4.19 -0.82 -3.57
CA GLU A 43 5.22 0.13 -3.21
C GLU A 43 4.61 1.54 -3.25
N LEU A 44 4.62 2.22 -2.11
CA LEU A 44 4.11 3.58 -1.94
C LEU A 44 5.26 4.53 -1.68
N GLU A 45 5.33 5.62 -2.44
CA GLU A 45 6.16 6.76 -2.09
C GLU A 45 5.30 7.81 -1.40
N LEU A 46 5.66 8.15 -0.17
CA LEU A 46 4.90 9.06 0.67
C LEU A 46 5.76 10.18 1.23
N THR A 47 5.11 11.31 1.51
CA THR A 47 5.70 12.45 2.21
C THR A 47 4.97 12.63 3.54
N ALA A 48 5.74 12.75 4.62
CA ALA A 48 5.21 13.01 5.96
C ALA A 48 6.22 13.86 6.73
N TYR A 49 5.76 14.95 7.36
CA TYR A 49 6.59 15.90 8.11
C TYR A 49 7.85 16.38 7.33
N GLY A 50 7.69 16.63 6.03
CA GLY A 50 8.79 17.07 5.14
C GLY A 50 9.82 15.98 4.81
N GLN A 51 9.57 14.74 5.20
CA GLN A 51 10.41 13.59 4.87
C GLN A 51 9.73 12.71 3.83
N ARG A 52 10.51 12.23 2.86
CA ARG A 52 10.05 11.28 1.86
C ARG A 52 10.41 9.86 2.27
N TRP A 53 9.49 8.94 2.03
CA TRP A 53 9.61 7.54 2.36
C TRP A 53 9.13 6.68 1.20
N ARG A 54 9.73 5.49 1.07
CA ARG A 54 9.23 4.42 0.23
C ARG A 54 8.86 3.24 1.11
N VAL A 55 7.62 2.76 0.99
CA VAL A 55 7.07 1.68 1.82
C VAL A 55 6.60 0.55 0.93
N ARG A 56 6.91 -0.70 1.29
CA ARG A 56 6.55 -1.92 0.57
C ARG A 56 5.66 -2.77 1.47
N LEU A 57 4.43 -2.99 1.02
CA LEU A 57 3.45 -3.82 1.72
C LEU A 57 3.08 -5.00 0.83
N GLU A 58 3.31 -6.22 1.34
CA GLU A 58 2.97 -7.46 0.63
C GLU A 58 1.47 -7.77 0.80
N SER A 59 0.84 -8.21 -0.28
CA SER A 59 -0.50 -8.76 -0.27
C SER A 59 -0.48 -10.19 0.24
N ASP A 60 -1.55 -10.64 0.87
CA ASP A 60 -1.76 -12.06 1.03
C ASP A 60 -2.32 -12.70 -0.27
N SER A 61 -2.48 -14.02 -0.26
CA SER A 61 -3.01 -14.76 -1.41
C SER A 61 -4.50 -14.56 -1.64
N SER A 62 -5.27 -14.23 -0.60
CA SER A 62 -6.69 -13.91 -0.72
C SER A 62 -6.91 -12.55 -1.38
N GLU A 63 -6.06 -11.57 -1.07
CA GLU A 63 -6.07 -10.24 -1.68
C GLU A 63 -5.79 -10.33 -3.18
N MET A 64 -4.81 -11.14 -3.60
CA MET A 64 -4.53 -11.36 -5.03
C MET A 64 -5.72 -12.03 -5.75
N ALA A 65 -6.35 -13.02 -5.11
CA ALA A 65 -7.49 -13.75 -5.70
C ALA A 65 -8.71 -12.84 -5.96
N ILE A 66 -8.88 -11.74 -5.21
CA ILE A 66 -9.95 -10.77 -5.45
C ILE A 66 -9.83 -10.16 -6.84
N PHE A 67 -8.61 -9.92 -7.33
CA PHE A 67 -8.37 -9.26 -8.61
C PHE A 67 -8.45 -10.23 -9.81
N ASP A 68 -8.74 -11.51 -9.61
CA ASP A 68 -8.98 -12.42 -10.72
C ASP A 68 -10.29 -12.06 -11.46
N GLY A 69 -10.15 -11.50 -12.66
CA GLY A 69 -11.27 -11.07 -13.48
C GLY A 69 -11.65 -9.60 -13.22
N GLN A 70 -12.94 -9.35 -13.00
CA GLN A 70 -13.45 -8.00 -12.77
C GLN A 70 -13.96 -7.89 -11.31
N PRO A 71 -13.10 -7.45 -10.36
CA PRO A 71 -13.48 -7.41 -8.96
C PRO A 71 -14.65 -6.44 -8.72
N PRO A 72 -15.63 -6.84 -7.90
CA PRO A 72 -16.61 -5.91 -7.35
C PRO A 72 -15.94 -4.74 -6.62
N HIS A 73 -16.43 -3.52 -6.84
CA HIS A 73 -15.85 -2.29 -6.27
C HIS A 73 -15.72 -2.33 -4.73
N HIS A 74 -16.63 -2.99 -4.02
CA HIS A 74 -16.56 -3.10 -2.56
C HIS A 74 -15.37 -3.95 -2.10
N LEU A 75 -14.97 -4.98 -2.85
CA LEU A 75 -13.80 -5.80 -2.53
C LEU A 75 -12.50 -5.03 -2.79
N VAL A 76 -12.43 -4.28 -3.89
CA VAL A 76 -11.31 -3.37 -4.17
C VAL A 76 -11.13 -2.37 -3.02
N ARG A 77 -12.23 -1.76 -2.55
CA ARG A 77 -12.20 -0.85 -1.39
C ARG A 77 -11.80 -1.54 -0.09
N SER A 78 -12.17 -2.81 0.10
CA SER A 78 -11.76 -3.59 1.26
C SER A 78 -10.24 -3.82 1.27
N VAL A 79 -9.68 -4.24 0.12
CA VAL A 79 -8.23 -4.43 -0.03
C VAL A 79 -7.49 -3.11 0.15
N ALA A 80 -7.97 -2.03 -0.44
CA ALA A 80 -7.38 -0.71 -0.26
C ALA A 80 -7.41 -0.26 1.21
N SER A 81 -8.53 -0.49 1.92
CA SER A 81 -8.62 -0.21 3.36
C SER A 81 -7.59 -1.02 4.17
N ALA A 82 -7.40 -2.30 3.83
CA ALA A 82 -6.38 -3.15 4.48
C ALA A 82 -4.95 -2.64 4.26
N PHE A 83 -4.62 -2.14 3.06
CA PHE A 83 -3.33 -1.49 2.82
C PHE A 83 -3.17 -0.17 3.56
N ARG A 84 -4.22 0.65 3.67
CA ARG A 84 -4.19 1.89 4.47
C ARG A 84 -3.91 1.59 5.94
N ILE A 85 -4.58 0.59 6.50
CA ILE A 85 -4.37 0.16 7.89
C ILE A 85 -2.91 -0.28 8.08
N ARG A 86 -2.41 -1.21 7.25
CA ARG A 86 -1.02 -1.67 7.31
C ARG A 86 0.00 -0.54 7.14
N LEU A 87 -0.31 0.47 6.32
CA LEU A 87 0.56 1.62 6.13
C LEU A 87 0.68 2.48 7.40
N PHE A 88 -0.43 2.75 8.07
CA PHE A 88 -0.44 3.51 9.32
C PHE A 88 0.16 2.72 10.48
N GLU A 89 -0.15 1.42 10.58
CA GLU A 89 0.51 0.52 11.54
C GLU A 89 2.03 0.57 11.37
N TRP A 90 2.52 0.43 10.13
CA TRP A 90 3.93 0.61 9.83
C TRP A 90 4.44 1.99 10.25
N TRP A 91 3.74 3.07 9.88
CA TRP A 91 4.18 4.44 10.18
C TRP A 91 4.41 4.68 11.67
N HIS A 92 3.50 4.17 12.50
CA HIS A 92 3.55 4.32 13.96
C HIS A 92 4.60 3.42 14.62
N MET A 93 4.93 2.29 14.01
CA MET A 93 5.82 1.27 14.60
C MET A 93 7.23 1.21 13.98
N LYS A 94 7.48 1.92 12.87
CA LYS A 94 8.75 1.86 12.09
C LYS A 94 10.02 2.07 12.92
N ASP A 95 9.93 2.83 14.01
CA ASP A 95 11.08 3.17 14.88
C ASP A 95 11.26 2.19 16.06
N SER A 96 10.25 1.35 16.34
CA SER A 96 10.23 0.43 17.49
C SER A 96 10.42 -1.03 17.08
N GLU A 97 9.99 -1.41 15.87
CA GLU A 97 10.00 -2.80 15.42
C GLU A 97 10.95 -3.02 14.24
N ARG A 98 12.04 -3.77 14.49
CA ARG A 98 13.06 -4.07 13.46
C ARG A 98 12.50 -4.73 12.20
N GLN A 99 11.40 -5.48 12.30
CA GLN A 99 10.78 -6.13 11.14
C GLN A 99 10.04 -5.10 10.28
N LEU A 100 9.27 -4.21 10.91
CA LEU A 100 8.55 -3.13 10.22
C LEU A 100 9.50 -2.08 9.65
N ALA A 101 10.62 -1.81 10.33
CA ALA A 101 11.67 -0.94 9.79
C ALA A 101 12.19 -1.38 8.41
N ARG A 102 12.10 -2.68 8.07
CA ARG A 102 12.52 -3.19 6.74
C ARG A 102 11.50 -2.96 5.64
N LEU A 103 10.25 -2.67 6.01
CA LEU A 103 9.18 -2.43 5.04
C LEU A 103 9.24 -1.03 4.45
N GLY A 104 9.95 -0.09 5.08
CA GLY A 104 10.09 1.25 4.54
C GLY A 104 11.47 1.84 4.71
N GLU A 105 11.87 2.63 3.72
CA GLU A 105 13.16 3.31 3.68
C GLU A 105 12.92 4.80 3.48
N ARG A 106 13.69 5.62 4.19
CA ARG A 106 13.69 7.06 3.96
C ARG A 106 14.43 7.33 2.64
N ILE A 107 13.78 8.09 1.75
CA ILE A 107 14.35 8.50 0.46
C ILE A 107 14.70 9.98 0.48
N LYS A 108 15.64 10.39 -0.40
CA LYS A 108 16.10 11.78 -0.52
C LYS A 108 15.11 12.68 -1.26
#